data_AF-A0A252EI88-F1
#
_entry.id   AF-A0A252EI88-F1
#
_cell.length_a   1.000
_cell.length_b   1.000
_cell.length_c   1.000
_cell.angle_alpha   90.00
_cell.angle_beta   90.00
_cell.angle_gamma   90.00
#
_symmetry.space_group_name_H-M   'P 1'
#
loop_
_entity.id
_entity.type
_entity.pdbx_description
1 polymer ?
#
loop_
_entity_poly.entity_id
_entity_poly.type
_entity_poly.pdbx_seq_one_letter_code
_entity_poly.pdbx_strand_id
1 'polypeptide(L)'
;MTAPFSSAFVASIKEATLKAINTIRTFDVAASFTRVQKTQLSGYVNKSQPSVVPLDVAIDLDQAAHQFSGHAPILMVYAESLGYVAIPLHVGPGDFGQDMSEFAVTSGDVLGTAVRILEDGRIDPHEAHEIAPKLMQGKHILERALARLHQVQKENQPYIVSDREAAHG
;
A
#
# COMPACT_ATOMS: atom_id res chain seq x y z
N MET A 1 -12.35 -7.45 -33.83
CA MET A 1 -12.45 -6.38 -32.81
C MET A 1 -11.25 -6.50 -31.90
N THR A 2 -10.41 -5.49 -31.84
CA THR A 2 -9.28 -5.43 -30.91
C THR A 2 -9.82 -5.40 -29.49
N ALA A 3 -9.34 -6.28 -28.62
CA ALA A 3 -9.72 -6.24 -27.21
C ALA A 3 -9.32 -4.86 -26.64
N PRO A 4 -10.19 -4.20 -25.85
CA PRO A 4 -9.83 -2.93 -25.23
C PRO A 4 -8.61 -3.14 -24.34
N PHE A 5 -7.67 -2.20 -24.32
CA PHE A 5 -6.44 -2.28 -23.51
C PHE A 5 -6.71 -2.63 -22.04
N SER A 6 -7.87 -2.23 -21.50
CA SER A 6 -8.30 -2.53 -20.14
C SER A 6 -8.52 -4.03 -19.86
N SER A 7 -8.74 -4.87 -20.88
CA SER A 7 -9.02 -6.30 -20.68
C SER A 7 -7.86 -7.05 -20.03
N ALA A 8 -6.62 -6.59 -20.23
CA ALA A 8 -5.43 -7.18 -19.60
C ALA A 8 -5.45 -7.07 -18.07
N PHE A 9 -6.14 -6.07 -17.51
CA PHE A 9 -6.17 -5.81 -16.07
C PHE A 9 -7.40 -6.38 -15.37
N VAL A 10 -8.40 -6.87 -16.12
CA VAL A 10 -9.68 -7.35 -15.57
C VAL A 10 -9.47 -8.48 -14.57
N ALA A 11 -8.59 -9.44 -14.87
CA ALA A 11 -8.32 -10.55 -13.96
C ALA A 11 -7.77 -10.05 -12.61
N SER A 12 -6.78 -9.15 -12.63
CA SER A 12 -6.17 -8.58 -11.43
C SER A 12 -7.15 -7.75 -10.62
N ILE A 13 -8.01 -6.95 -11.26
CA ILE A 13 -9.06 -6.18 -10.58
C ILE A 13 -10.08 -7.10 -9.91
N LYS A 14 -10.48 -8.20 -10.56
CA LYS A 14 -11.39 -9.20 -9.97
C LYS A 14 -10.76 -9.89 -8.75
N GLU A 15 -9.47 -10.22 -8.83
CA GLU A 15 -8.72 -10.80 -7.72
C GLU A 15 -8.56 -9.82 -6.56
N ALA A 16 -8.27 -8.55 -6.86
CA ALA A 16 -8.22 -7.48 -5.85
C ALA A 16 -9.58 -7.27 -5.16
N THR A 17 -10.67 -7.32 -5.93
CA THR A 17 -12.04 -7.23 -5.39
C THR A 17 -12.32 -8.38 -4.44
N LEU A 18 -11.94 -9.61 -4.82
CA LEU A 18 -12.09 -10.78 -3.95
C LEU A 18 -11.24 -10.64 -2.68
N LYS A 19 -10.01 -10.14 -2.81
CA LYS A 19 -9.11 -9.88 -1.67
C LYS A 19 -9.73 -8.88 -0.71
N ALA A 20 -10.28 -7.76 -1.19
CA ALA A 20 -10.97 -6.78 -0.35
C ALA A 20 -12.16 -7.42 0.40
N ILE A 21 -12.99 -8.21 -0.28
CA ILE A 21 -14.12 -8.92 0.34
C ILE A 21 -13.64 -9.92 1.42
N ASN A 22 -12.58 -10.67 1.15
CA ASN A 22 -12.02 -11.63 2.11
C ASN A 22 -11.41 -10.92 3.33
N THR A 23 -10.80 -9.75 3.15
CA THR A 23 -10.33 -8.90 4.24
C THR A 23 -11.49 -8.41 5.12
N ILE A 24 -12.64 -8.09 4.51
CA ILE A 24 -13.88 -7.73 5.20
C ILE A 24 -14.60 -8.97 5.81
N ARG A 25 -14.09 -10.18 5.51
CA ARG A 25 -14.52 -11.53 5.95
C ARG A 25 -15.47 -12.26 5.00
N THR A 26 -16.64 -11.70 4.68
CA THR A 26 -17.64 -12.40 3.86
C THR A 26 -18.34 -11.44 2.90
N PHE A 27 -18.95 -11.99 1.84
CA PHE A 27 -19.76 -11.21 0.90
C PHE A 27 -20.97 -10.51 1.55
N ASP A 28 -21.58 -11.14 2.55
CA ASP A 28 -22.72 -10.54 3.27
C ASP A 28 -22.27 -9.32 4.08
N VAL A 29 -21.12 -9.41 4.75
CA VAL A 29 -20.56 -8.29 5.51
C VAL A 29 -20.07 -7.20 4.56
N ALA A 30 -19.37 -7.57 3.47
CA ALA A 30 -18.92 -6.62 2.46
C ALA A 30 -20.09 -5.84 1.83
N ALA A 31 -21.22 -6.51 1.57
CA ALA A 31 -22.42 -5.86 1.06
C ALA A 31 -22.93 -4.75 1.99
N SER A 32 -22.82 -4.90 3.32
CA SER A 32 -23.27 -3.87 4.27
C SER A 32 -22.46 -2.56 4.23
N PHE A 33 -21.26 -2.57 3.64
CA PHE A 33 -20.44 -1.38 3.45
C PHE A 33 -20.68 -0.69 2.11
N THR A 34 -21.45 -1.32 1.21
CA THR A 34 -21.64 -0.86 -0.17
C THR A 34 -23.11 -0.66 -0.48
N ARG A 35 -23.43 -0.02 -1.60
CA ARG A 35 -24.82 0.08 -2.08
C ARG A 35 -25.35 -1.18 -2.79
N VAL A 36 -24.54 -2.23 -2.95
CA VAL A 36 -24.89 -3.42 -3.75
C VAL A 36 -25.08 -4.65 -2.89
N GLN A 37 -25.85 -5.61 -3.39
CA GLN A 37 -26.12 -6.86 -2.69
C GLN A 37 -25.01 -7.90 -2.92
N LYS A 38 -24.93 -8.90 -2.03
CA LYS A 38 -24.01 -10.05 -2.13
C LYS A 38 -23.96 -10.69 -3.51
N THR A 39 -25.10 -10.88 -4.16
CA THR A 39 -25.16 -11.51 -5.49
C THR A 39 -24.42 -10.69 -6.55
N GLN A 40 -24.49 -9.36 -6.46
CA GLN A 40 -23.77 -8.47 -7.37
C GLN A 40 -22.26 -8.50 -7.08
N LEU A 41 -21.87 -8.46 -5.80
CA LEU A 41 -20.46 -8.61 -5.39
C LEU A 41 -19.85 -9.94 -5.88
N SER A 42 -20.60 -11.04 -5.77
CA SER A 42 -20.21 -12.35 -6.32
C SER A 42 -20.01 -12.30 -7.83
N GLY A 43 -20.88 -11.58 -8.56
CA GLY A 43 -20.72 -11.35 -9.99
C GLY A 43 -19.45 -10.56 -10.34
N TYR A 44 -19.08 -9.56 -9.53
CA TYR A 44 -17.88 -8.76 -9.76
C TYR A 44 -16.60 -9.56 -9.66
N VAL A 45 -16.50 -10.53 -8.76
CA VAL A 45 -15.30 -11.40 -8.63
C VAL A 45 -15.27 -12.56 -9.62
N ASN A 46 -16.41 -12.88 -10.25
CA ASN A 46 -16.51 -14.03 -11.14
C ASN A 46 -15.72 -13.81 -12.44
N LYS A 47 -14.68 -14.62 -12.68
CA LYS A 47 -13.81 -14.54 -13.86
C LYS A 47 -14.54 -14.82 -15.19
N SER A 48 -15.67 -15.55 -15.18
CA SER A 48 -16.46 -15.81 -16.38
C SER A 48 -17.45 -14.71 -16.73
N GLN A 49 -17.68 -13.74 -15.83
CA GLN A 49 -18.57 -12.62 -16.09
C GLN A 49 -17.77 -11.38 -16.53
N PRO A 50 -18.26 -10.65 -17.56
CA PRO A 50 -17.57 -9.48 -18.09
C PRO A 50 -17.65 -8.27 -17.14
N SER A 51 -18.58 -8.25 -16.19
CA SER A 51 -18.76 -7.16 -15.24
C SER A 51 -17.62 -7.10 -14.22
N VAL A 52 -17.04 -5.91 -14.04
CA VAL A 52 -16.12 -5.58 -12.95
C VAL A 52 -16.83 -4.70 -11.92
N VAL A 53 -16.26 -4.59 -10.73
CA VAL A 53 -16.78 -3.73 -9.67
C VAL A 53 -16.83 -2.25 -10.15
N PRO A 54 -17.97 -1.56 -9.98
CA PRO A 54 -18.05 -0.11 -10.22
C PRO A 54 -17.14 0.67 -9.27
N LEU A 55 -16.63 1.82 -9.72
CA LEU A 55 -15.63 2.59 -8.97
C LEU A 55 -16.11 3.02 -7.57
N ASP A 56 -17.34 3.46 -7.45
CA ASP A 56 -17.96 3.83 -6.17
C ASP A 56 -17.99 2.64 -5.19
N VAL A 57 -18.40 1.46 -5.67
CA VAL A 57 -18.38 0.22 -4.88
C VAL A 57 -16.95 -0.21 -4.55
N ALA A 58 -16.00 -0.01 -5.46
CA ALA A 58 -14.59 -0.32 -5.22
C ALA A 58 -14.01 0.54 -4.09
N ILE A 59 -14.33 1.84 -4.06
CA ILE A 59 -13.92 2.76 -3.00
C ILE A 59 -14.49 2.30 -1.65
N ASP A 60 -15.79 1.98 -1.59
CA ASP A 60 -16.42 1.49 -0.36
C ASP A 60 -15.74 0.21 0.16
N LEU A 61 -15.46 -0.75 -0.73
CA LEU A 61 -14.79 -2.00 -0.38
C LEU A 61 -13.35 -1.77 0.09
N ASP A 62 -12.58 -0.94 -0.59
CA ASP A 62 -11.20 -0.63 -0.19
C ASP A 62 -11.16 0.13 1.13
N GLN A 63 -12.08 1.07 1.35
CA GLN A 63 -12.19 1.79 2.61
C GLN A 63 -12.50 0.84 3.77
N ALA A 64 -13.46 -0.07 3.58
CA ALA A 64 -13.77 -1.10 4.58
C ALA A 64 -12.58 -2.04 4.79
N ALA A 65 -11.96 -2.57 3.73
CA ALA A 65 -10.80 -3.45 3.83
C ALA A 65 -9.60 -2.78 4.52
N HIS A 66 -9.40 -1.49 4.28
CA HIS A 66 -8.37 -0.68 4.92
C HIS A 66 -8.58 -0.58 6.43
N GLN A 67 -9.82 -0.45 6.91
CA GLN A 67 -10.11 -0.46 8.35
C GLN A 67 -9.71 -1.77 9.05
N PHE A 68 -9.79 -2.92 8.34
CA PHE A 68 -9.44 -4.22 8.91
C PHE A 68 -7.96 -4.58 8.77
N SER A 69 -7.29 -4.12 7.71
CA SER A 69 -5.95 -4.61 7.35
C SER A 69 -4.90 -3.53 7.11
N GLY A 70 -5.28 -2.26 7.10
CA GLY A 70 -4.41 -1.15 6.70
C GLY A 70 -4.16 -1.06 5.19
N HIS A 71 -4.79 -1.90 4.36
CA HIS A 71 -4.56 -1.95 2.92
C HIS A 71 -5.84 -1.74 2.10
N ALA A 72 -5.69 -1.19 0.89
CA ALA A 72 -6.74 -0.96 -0.10
C ALA A 72 -6.43 -1.77 -1.38
N PRO A 73 -6.80 -3.06 -1.45
CA PRO A 73 -6.35 -3.96 -2.51
C PRO A 73 -6.67 -3.49 -3.94
N ILE A 74 -7.84 -2.90 -4.17
CA ILE A 74 -8.28 -2.52 -5.52
C ILE A 74 -7.47 -1.31 -6.00
N LEU A 75 -7.29 -0.30 -5.15
CA LEU A 75 -6.46 0.88 -5.38
C LEU A 75 -5.00 0.51 -5.65
N MET A 76 -4.45 -0.44 -4.88
CA MET A 76 -3.06 -0.90 -5.10
C MET A 76 -2.89 -1.49 -6.50
N VAL A 77 -3.78 -2.40 -6.93
CA VAL A 77 -3.72 -2.97 -8.29
C VAL A 77 -3.96 -1.92 -9.36
N TYR A 78 -4.85 -0.96 -9.13
CA TYR A 78 -5.07 0.15 -10.06
C TYR A 78 -3.81 1.01 -10.23
N ALA A 79 -3.14 1.37 -9.12
CA ALA A 79 -1.89 2.12 -9.14
C ALA A 79 -0.78 1.34 -9.86
N GLU A 80 -0.58 0.07 -9.52
CA GLU A 80 0.42 -0.81 -10.14
C GLU A 80 0.21 -0.95 -11.65
N SER A 81 -1.04 -1.07 -12.09
CA SER A 81 -1.40 -1.15 -13.52
C SER A 81 -1.02 0.10 -14.31
N LEU A 82 -0.83 1.23 -13.63
CA LEU A 82 -0.41 2.50 -14.20
C LEU A 82 1.08 2.81 -13.95
N GLY A 83 1.82 1.91 -13.30
CA GLY A 83 3.22 2.14 -12.92
C GLY A 83 3.40 3.05 -11.69
N TYR A 84 2.35 3.23 -10.90
CA TYR A 84 2.39 3.97 -9.63
C TYR A 84 2.39 3.01 -8.44
N VAL A 85 2.74 3.55 -7.28
CA VAL A 85 2.61 2.87 -5.98
C VAL A 85 1.58 3.60 -5.15
N ALA A 86 0.61 2.88 -4.60
CA ALA A 86 -0.29 3.40 -3.59
C ALA A 86 0.33 3.24 -2.19
N ILE A 87 0.50 4.36 -1.49
CA ILE A 87 1.07 4.42 -0.14
C ILE A 87 -0.05 4.78 0.84
N PRO A 88 -0.41 3.91 1.80
CA PRO A 88 -1.39 4.26 2.81
C PRO A 88 -0.91 5.46 3.65
N LEU A 89 -1.78 6.44 3.86
CA LEU A 89 -1.47 7.59 4.72
C LEU A 89 -1.43 7.23 6.21
N HIS A 90 -1.83 6.01 6.57
CA HIS A 90 -1.83 5.51 7.95
C HIS A 90 -1.36 4.05 7.96
N VAL A 91 -0.09 3.83 8.31
CA VAL A 91 0.51 2.49 8.44
C VAL A 91 0.77 2.23 9.93
N GLY A 92 -0.30 2.06 10.70
CA GLY A 92 -0.24 1.77 12.13
C GLY A 92 0.40 2.86 13.00
N PRO A 93 0.64 2.59 14.30
CA PRO A 93 1.23 3.53 15.23
C PRO A 93 2.75 3.57 15.06
N GLY A 94 3.24 3.95 13.87
CA GLY A 94 4.67 4.16 13.65
C GLY A 94 5.24 5.15 14.67
N ASP A 95 6.41 4.83 15.24
CA ASP A 95 7.17 5.73 16.08
C ASP A 95 8.15 6.47 15.17
N PHE A 96 7.94 7.77 14.97
CA PHE A 96 8.75 8.55 14.03
C PHE A 96 10.25 8.50 14.40
N GLY A 97 10.59 8.48 15.69
CA GLY A 97 11.98 8.42 16.14
C GLY A 97 12.62 7.07 15.81
N GLN A 98 11.93 5.97 16.11
CA GLN A 98 12.37 4.63 15.79
C GLN A 98 12.46 4.40 14.27
N ASP A 99 11.46 4.87 13.52
CA ASP A 99 11.39 4.73 12.08
C ASP A 99 12.51 5.52 11.41
N MET A 100 12.77 6.76 11.83
CA MET A 100 13.89 7.53 11.29
C MET A 100 15.27 6.94 11.68
N SER A 101 15.38 6.32 12.86
CA SER A 101 16.59 5.59 13.25
C SER A 101 16.81 4.34 12.37
N GLU A 102 15.76 3.57 12.11
CA GLU A 102 15.80 2.38 11.25
C GLU A 102 16.11 2.78 9.79
N PHE A 103 15.54 3.89 9.33
CA PHE A 103 15.82 4.45 8.02
C PHE A 103 17.29 4.88 7.88
N ALA A 104 17.87 5.50 8.91
CA ALA A 104 19.28 5.90 8.89
C ALA A 104 20.22 4.69 8.69
N VAL A 105 19.95 3.57 9.37
CA VAL A 105 20.72 2.33 9.19
C VAL A 105 20.50 1.76 7.79
N THR A 106 19.24 1.61 7.39
CA THR A 106 18.87 1.03 6.09
C THR A 106 19.42 1.84 4.91
N SER A 107 19.38 3.16 5.00
CA SER A 107 19.93 4.05 3.96
C SER A 107 21.45 3.93 3.85
N GLY A 108 22.17 3.71 4.95
CA GLY A 108 23.59 3.38 4.92
C GLY A 108 23.89 2.12 4.11
N ASP A 109 23.11 1.05 4.30
CA ASP A 109 23.27 -0.21 3.56
C ASP A 109 22.94 -0.07 2.06
N VAL A 110 21.91 0.73 1.74
CA VAL A 110 21.56 1.06 0.35
C VAL A 110 22.70 1.84 -0.30
N LEU A 111 23.22 2.88 0.36
CA LEU A 111 24.31 3.70 -0.16
C LEU A 111 25.59 2.89 -0.34
N GLY A 112 25.93 2.00 0.60
CA GLY A 112 27.08 1.11 0.47
C GLY A 112 26.98 0.19 -0.75
N THR A 113 25.78 -0.30 -1.07
CA THR A 113 25.54 -1.12 -2.27
C THR A 113 25.63 -0.25 -3.53
N ALA A 114 25.04 0.95 -3.50
CA ALA A 114 25.06 1.89 -4.62
C ALA A 114 26.48 2.36 -4.98
N VAL A 115 27.36 2.55 -3.99
CA VAL A 115 28.77 2.89 -4.25
C VAL A 115 29.47 1.81 -5.06
N ARG A 116 29.25 0.52 -4.75
CA ARG A 116 29.84 -0.60 -5.52
C ARG A 116 29.33 -0.64 -6.96
N ILE A 117 28.03 -0.48 -7.16
CA ILE A 117 27.38 -0.37 -8.48
C ILE A 117 27.98 0.81 -9.29
N LEU A 118 28.31 1.91 -8.62
CA LEU A 118 28.89 3.08 -9.28
C LEU A 118 30.36 2.86 -9.70
N GLU A 119 31.08 1.95 -9.07
CA GLU A 119 32.49 1.66 -9.41
C GLU A 119 32.62 0.98 -10.77
N ASP A 120 31.69 0.10 -11.13
CA ASP A 120 31.67 -0.57 -12.44
C ASP A 120 30.64 0.03 -13.42
N GLY A 121 29.76 0.91 -12.92
CA GLY A 121 28.78 1.66 -13.70
C GLY A 121 27.62 0.81 -14.24
N ARG A 122 27.37 -0.37 -13.67
CA ARG A 122 26.32 -1.29 -14.11
C ARG A 122 25.59 -1.87 -12.90
N ILE A 123 24.34 -2.28 -13.09
CA ILE A 123 23.60 -3.07 -12.11
C ILE A 123 23.49 -4.47 -12.68
N ASP A 124 24.21 -5.42 -12.10
CA ASP A 124 24.08 -6.82 -12.47
C ASP A 124 22.88 -7.50 -11.76
N PRO A 125 22.45 -8.71 -12.19
CA PRO A 125 21.32 -9.38 -11.56
C PRO A 125 21.50 -9.65 -10.06
N HIS A 126 22.69 -10.00 -9.58
CA HIS A 126 22.95 -10.21 -8.16
C HIS A 126 22.80 -8.90 -7.39
N GLU A 127 23.35 -7.80 -7.89
CA GLU A 127 23.19 -6.48 -7.29
C GLU A 127 21.74 -6.01 -7.28
N ALA A 128 20.97 -6.29 -8.33
CA ALA A 128 19.54 -6.01 -8.37
C ALA A 128 18.77 -6.78 -7.29
N HIS A 129 19.06 -8.07 -7.11
CA HIS A 129 18.47 -8.89 -6.05
C HIS A 129 18.92 -8.45 -4.64
N GLU A 130 20.10 -7.83 -4.52
CA GLU A 130 20.61 -7.30 -3.26
C GLU A 130 20.00 -5.93 -2.91
N ILE A 131 19.97 -4.98 -3.84
CA ILE A 131 19.58 -3.59 -3.57
C ILE A 131 18.06 -3.41 -3.54
N ALA A 132 17.31 -4.16 -4.35
CA ALA A 132 15.85 -4.04 -4.41
C ALA A 132 15.15 -4.24 -3.05
N PRO A 133 15.43 -5.32 -2.26
CA PRO A 133 14.79 -5.48 -0.96
C PRO A 133 15.20 -4.38 0.03
N LYS A 134 16.44 -3.88 -0.02
CA LYS A 134 16.91 -2.77 0.84
C LYS A 134 16.17 -1.47 0.53
N LEU A 135 15.99 -1.16 -0.75
CA LEU A 135 15.20 -0.01 -1.20
C LEU A 135 13.73 -0.14 -0.79
N MET A 136 13.15 -1.34 -0.91
CA MET A 136 11.78 -1.61 -0.48
C MET A 136 11.60 -1.45 1.03
N GLN A 137 12.57 -1.91 1.83
CA GLN A 137 12.56 -1.69 3.28
C GLN A 137 12.66 -0.20 3.63
N GLY A 138 13.61 0.53 3.03
CA GLY A 138 13.75 1.98 3.25
C GLY A 138 12.49 2.75 2.89
N LYS A 139 11.87 2.40 1.75
CA LYS A 139 10.56 2.92 1.35
C LYS A 139 9.50 2.64 2.41
N HIS A 140 9.34 1.40 2.85
CA HIS A 140 8.33 1.03 3.85
C HIS A 140 8.49 1.80 5.17
N ILE A 141 9.74 2.00 5.64
CA ILE A 141 10.02 2.78 6.83
C ILE A 141 9.60 4.25 6.65
N LEU A 142 9.93 4.86 5.50
CA LEU A 142 9.50 6.23 5.19
C LEU A 142 7.99 6.37 5.10
N GLU A 143 7.29 5.36 4.57
CA GLU A 143 5.81 5.34 4.52
C GLU A 143 5.20 5.36 5.93
N ARG A 144 5.77 4.58 6.87
CA ARG A 144 5.36 4.59 8.28
C ARG A 144 5.65 5.94 8.95
N ALA A 145 6.81 6.52 8.72
CA ALA A 145 7.15 7.85 9.24
C ALA A 145 6.23 8.96 8.68
N LEU A 146 5.93 8.92 7.37
CA LEU A 146 5.01 9.84 6.71
C LEU A 146 3.59 9.74 7.27
N ALA A 147 3.13 8.54 7.62
CA ALA A 147 1.83 8.37 8.25
C ALA A 147 1.70 9.18 9.56
N ARG A 148 2.77 9.24 10.36
CA ARG A 148 2.78 10.04 11.58
C ARG A 148 2.78 11.54 11.29
N LEU A 149 3.53 11.98 10.28
CA LEU A 149 3.54 13.38 9.85
C LEU A 149 2.18 13.84 9.30
N HIS A 150 1.50 12.99 8.53
CA HIS A 150 0.14 13.29 8.05
C HIS A 150 -0.86 13.43 9.20
N GLN A 151 -0.70 12.65 10.28
CA GLN A 151 -1.53 12.80 11.47
C GLN A 151 -1.32 14.17 12.14
N VAL A 152 -0.06 14.58 12.33
CA VAL A 152 0.30 15.91 12.84
C VAL A 152 -0.29 17.02 11.98
N GLN A 153 -0.20 16.90 10.65
CA GLN A 153 -0.78 17.86 9.72
C GLN A 153 -2.32 17.94 9.83
N LYS A 154 -2.98 16.79 9.96
CA LYS A 154 -4.44 16.71 10.06
C LYS A 154 -4.97 17.25 11.38
N GLU A 155 -4.32 16.90 12.48
CA GLU A 155 -4.73 17.30 13.84
C GLU A 155 -4.25 18.71 14.19
N ASN A 156 -3.26 19.22 13.46
CA ASN A 156 -2.59 20.49 13.72
C ASN A 156 -2.09 20.60 15.18
N GLN A 157 -1.63 19.47 15.72
CA GLN A 157 -1.09 19.34 17.07
C GLN A 157 0.34 18.79 17.01
N PRO A 158 1.27 19.31 17.84
CA PRO A 158 2.63 18.78 17.88
C PRO A 158 2.66 17.32 18.31
N TYR A 159 3.55 16.53 17.70
CA TYR A 159 3.88 15.18 18.15
C TYR A 159 5.26 15.17 18.80
N ILE A 160 5.36 14.61 20.00
CA ILE A 160 6.61 14.46 20.74
C ILE A 160 7.32 13.20 20.24
N VAL A 161 8.50 13.38 19.64
CA VAL A 161 9.29 12.32 18.99
C VAL A 161 10.12 11.51 19.99
N SER A 162 10.34 12.01 21.21
CA SER A 162 10.87 11.24 22.35
C SER A 162 10.65 11.98 23.66
N ASP A 163 10.46 11.26 24.78
CA ASP A 163 10.31 11.83 26.14
C ASP A 163 11.61 12.41 26.73
N ARG A 164 12.69 12.59 25.93
CA ARG A 164 13.98 13.09 26.45
C ARG A 164 13.92 14.52 26.99
N GLU A 165 12.90 15.30 26.65
CA GLU A 165 12.69 16.64 27.21
C GLU A 165 11.80 16.66 28.46
N ALA A 166 11.08 15.57 28.79
CA ALA A 166 10.21 15.52 29.97
C ALA A 166 10.95 15.30 31.30
N ALA A 167 12.26 15.01 31.27
CA ALA A 167 13.07 14.72 32.45
C ALA A 167 13.84 15.94 33.01
N HIS A 168 13.69 17.12 32.41
CA HIS A 168 14.38 18.35 32.82
C HIS A 168 13.46 19.57 32.98
N GLY A 169 12.15 19.35 33.17
CA GLY A 169 11.16 20.38 33.52
C GLY A 169 10.86 20.45 35.01
#